data_AF-A0AAU5WMZ6-F1
#
_entry.id   AF-A0AAU5WMZ6-F1
#
_cell.length_a   1.000
_cell.length_b   1.000
_cell.length_c   1.000
_cell.angle_alpha   90.00
_cell.angle_beta   90.00
_cell.angle_gamma   90.00
#
_symmetry.space_group_name_H-M   'P 1'
#
loop_
_entity.id
_entity.type
_entity.pdbx_description
1 polymer ?
#
loop_
_entity_poly.entity_id
_entity_poly.type
_entity_poly.pdbx_seq_one_letter_code
_entity_poly.pdbx_strand_id
1 'polypeptide(L)'
;MAVLAEVVNEALGGRFGDARSDLRDRIRLLVERAQGSGAMRMDVAREDVAFLLTGVSTGNHTIGLHAGDRQWERNLQIMLDGLRTPVPAPLPGEPPLLGAPGAAPSEPAAQT
;
A
#
# COMPACT_ATOMS: atom_id res chain seq x y z
N MET A 1 29.61 -9.20 -9.05
CA MET A 1 28.25 -8.77 -9.44
C MET A 1 27.31 -8.57 -8.25
N ALA A 2 27.36 -9.40 -7.19
CA ALA A 2 26.56 -9.20 -5.96
C ALA A 2 26.89 -7.88 -5.21
N VAL A 3 28.17 -7.54 -5.07
CA VAL A 3 28.62 -6.31 -4.37
C VAL A 3 28.14 -5.02 -5.04
N LEU A 4 27.93 -5.03 -6.37
CA LEU A 4 27.44 -3.84 -7.09
C LEU A 4 25.95 -3.60 -6.86
N ALA A 5 25.15 -4.67 -6.76
CA ALA A 5 23.73 -4.59 -6.44
C ALA A 5 23.51 -4.15 -4.98
N GLU A 6 24.36 -4.59 -4.06
CA GLU A 6 24.30 -4.25 -2.65
C GLU A 6 24.64 -2.78 -2.40
N VAL A 7 25.73 -2.27 -2.99
CA VAL A 7 26.12 -0.85 -2.90
C VAL A 7 25.11 0.06 -3.59
N VAL A 8 24.52 -0.36 -4.71
CA VAL A 8 23.44 0.40 -5.37
C VAL A 8 22.18 0.38 -4.50
N ASN A 9 21.82 -0.76 -3.91
CA ASN A 9 20.68 -0.87 -3.00
C ASN A 9 20.88 -0.09 -1.69
N GLU A 10 22.11 0.05 -1.20
CA GLU A 10 22.44 0.79 0.02
C GLU A 10 22.50 2.31 -0.23
N ALA A 11 23.14 2.72 -1.34
CA ALA A 11 23.23 4.13 -1.74
C ALA A 11 21.89 4.69 -2.26
N LEU A 12 21.09 3.88 -2.94
CA LEU A 12 19.70 4.22 -3.28
C LEU A 12 18.79 4.03 -2.06
N GLY A 13 19.05 3.03 -1.22
CA GLY A 13 18.26 2.69 -0.04
C GLY A 13 18.24 3.76 1.04
N GLY A 14 19.33 4.54 1.19
CA GLY A 14 19.36 5.72 2.07
C GLY A 14 18.49 6.86 1.55
N ARG A 15 18.69 7.29 0.29
CA ARG A 15 17.91 8.41 -0.31
C ARG A 15 16.45 8.05 -0.55
N PHE A 16 16.15 6.81 -0.92
CA PHE A 16 14.77 6.31 -0.99
C PHE A 16 14.24 5.88 0.37
N GLY A 17 15.09 5.67 1.37
CA GLY A 17 14.70 5.37 2.74
C GLY A 17 13.99 6.55 3.37
N ASP A 18 14.62 7.72 3.30
CA ASP A 18 14.03 8.98 3.77
C ASP A 18 12.76 9.32 2.99
N ALA A 19 12.80 9.25 1.66
CA ALA A 19 11.63 9.52 0.83
C ALA A 19 10.46 8.54 1.09
N ARG A 20 10.74 7.26 1.32
CA ARG A 20 9.74 6.24 1.67
C ARG A 20 9.25 6.41 3.11
N SER A 21 10.07 6.91 4.02
CA SER A 21 9.62 7.31 5.36
C SER A 21 8.67 8.49 5.29
N ASP A 22 9.05 9.57 4.61
CA ASP A 22 8.22 10.75 4.42
C ASP A 22 6.89 10.41 3.73
N LEU A 23 6.91 9.57 2.68
CA LEU A 23 5.69 9.11 2.03
C LEU A 23 4.78 8.34 3.00
N ARG A 24 5.34 7.43 3.82
CA ARG A 24 4.56 6.68 4.82
C ARG A 24 3.96 7.60 5.87
N ASP A 25 4.72 8.59 6.34
CA ASP A 25 4.23 9.58 7.31
C ASP A 25 3.11 10.44 6.72
N ARG A 26 3.22 10.83 5.45
CA ARG A 26 2.15 11.55 4.75
C ARG A 26 0.91 10.69 4.56
N ILE A 27 1.05 9.42 4.18
CA ILE A 27 -0.07 8.48 4.08
C ILE A 27 -0.76 8.35 5.44
N ARG A 28 0.00 8.16 6.51
CA ARG A 28 -0.52 8.12 7.89
C ARG A 28 -1.35 9.36 8.21
N LEU A 29 -0.77 10.55 8.00
CA LEU A 29 -1.46 11.82 8.29
C LEU A 29 -2.72 12.03 7.43
N LEU A 30 -2.71 11.59 6.17
CA LEU A 30 -3.88 11.66 5.30
C LEU A 30 -5.01 10.74 5.78
N VAL A 31 -4.67 9.51 6.17
CA VAL A 31 -5.63 8.53 6.71
C VAL A 31 -6.23 9.05 8.02
N GLU A 32 -5.40 9.50 8.95
CA GLU A 32 -5.85 10.07 10.23
C GLU A 32 -6.82 11.24 10.02
N ARG A 33 -6.52 12.15 9.08
CA ARG A 33 -7.41 13.28 8.77
C ARG A 33 -8.71 12.83 8.11
N ALA A 34 -8.64 11.92 7.14
CA ALA A 34 -9.82 11.43 6.43
C ALA A 34 -10.77 10.68 7.38
N GLN A 35 -10.23 9.86 8.27
CA GLN A 35 -10.97 9.19 9.33
C GLN A 35 -11.55 10.20 10.32
N GLY A 36 -10.74 11.15 10.79
CA GLY A 36 -11.19 12.21 11.69
C GLY A 36 -12.30 13.10 11.12
N SER A 37 -12.39 13.25 9.79
CA SER A 37 -13.47 13.99 9.11
C SER A 37 -14.66 13.11 8.69
N GLY A 38 -14.65 11.81 9.00
CA GLY A 38 -15.68 10.87 8.55
C GLY A 38 -15.67 10.57 7.05
N ALA A 39 -14.60 10.93 6.34
CA ALA A 39 -14.42 10.68 4.90
C ALA A 39 -13.75 9.33 4.60
N MET A 40 -13.51 8.51 5.63
CA MET A 40 -12.94 7.17 5.52
C MET A 40 -13.40 6.32 6.72
N ARG A 41 -13.74 5.07 6.47
CA ARG A 41 -14.08 4.09 7.51
C ARG A 41 -12.92 3.87 8.50
N MET A 42 -13.26 3.68 9.78
CA MET A 42 -12.31 3.65 10.90
C MET A 42 -11.56 2.33 11.06
N ASP A 43 -12.07 1.25 10.49
CA ASP A 43 -11.53 -0.11 10.61
C ASP A 43 -10.47 -0.45 9.54
N VAL A 44 -10.19 0.46 8.61
CA VAL A 44 -9.09 0.34 7.66
C VAL A 44 -7.82 0.94 8.29
N ALA A 45 -6.75 0.18 8.32
CA ALA A 45 -5.47 0.67 8.79
C ALA A 45 -4.75 1.48 7.71
N ARG A 46 -3.86 2.38 8.14
CA ARG A 46 -2.99 3.14 7.24
C ARG A 46 -2.08 2.24 6.41
N GLU A 47 -1.68 1.09 6.95
CA GLU A 47 -0.87 0.09 6.26
C GLU A 47 -1.65 -0.55 5.10
N ASP A 48 -2.96 -0.80 5.24
CA ASP A 48 -3.81 -1.31 4.17
C ASP A 48 -3.82 -0.37 2.96
N VAL A 49 -3.83 0.94 3.20
CA VAL A 49 -3.86 1.95 2.14
C VAL A 49 -2.64 1.84 1.22
N ALA A 50 -1.46 1.51 1.77
CA ALA A 50 -0.28 1.29 0.96
C ALA A 50 -0.46 0.10 0.00
N PHE A 51 -1.04 -1.01 0.49
CA PHE A 51 -1.37 -2.17 -0.35
C PHE A 51 -2.45 -1.85 -1.38
N LEU A 52 -3.52 -1.15 -1.00
CA LEU A 52 -4.60 -0.77 -1.92
C LEU A 52 -4.10 0.09 -3.09
N LEU A 53 -3.19 1.03 -2.83
CA LEU A 53 -2.59 1.87 -3.86
C LEU A 53 -1.78 1.06 -4.90
N THR A 54 -1.21 -0.08 -4.52
CA THR A 54 -0.57 -0.98 -5.50
C THR A 54 -1.58 -1.55 -6.50
N GLY A 55 -2.81 -1.85 -6.07
CA GLY A 55 -3.86 -2.36 -6.94
C GLY A 55 -4.44 -1.30 -7.89
N VAL A 56 -4.45 -0.04 -7.47
CA VAL A 56 -4.85 1.09 -8.32
C VAL A 56 -3.88 1.29 -9.48
N SER A 57 -2.58 1.12 -9.21
CA SER A 57 -1.51 1.23 -10.19
C SER A 57 -1.48 0.01 -11.13
N THR A 58 -2.50 -0.10 -11.98
CA THR A 58 -2.60 -1.14 -13.01
C THR A 58 -1.76 -0.75 -14.23
N GLY A 59 -0.98 -1.69 -14.77
CA GLY A 59 -0.35 -1.53 -16.08
C GLY A 59 -1.38 -1.59 -17.22
N ASN A 60 -0.95 -1.38 -18.46
CA ASN A 60 -1.89 -1.31 -19.59
C ASN A 60 -2.60 -2.64 -19.92
N HIS A 61 -2.19 -3.76 -19.29
CA HIS A 61 -2.74 -5.09 -19.53
C HIS A 61 -2.70 -5.95 -18.27
N THR A 62 -3.71 -6.80 -18.06
CA THR A 62 -3.74 -7.80 -16.97
C THR A 62 -4.70 -8.94 -17.30
N ILE A 63 -4.35 -10.20 -17.00
CA ILE A 63 -5.19 -11.40 -17.23
C ILE A 63 -5.87 -11.40 -18.62
N GLY A 64 -5.14 -11.07 -19.68
CA GLY A 64 -5.68 -11.02 -21.06
C GLY A 64 -6.58 -9.83 -21.38
N LEU A 65 -6.80 -8.91 -20.43
CA LEU A 65 -7.54 -7.66 -20.60
C LEU A 65 -6.59 -6.50 -20.93
N HIS A 66 -7.10 -5.54 -21.69
CA HIS A 66 -6.42 -4.28 -22.00
C HIS A 66 -7.09 -3.16 -21.22
N ALA A 67 -6.30 -2.35 -20.53
CA ALA A 67 -6.78 -1.17 -19.81
C ALA A 67 -7.13 -0.06 -20.81
N GLY A 68 -8.26 0.62 -20.59
CA GLY A 68 -8.52 1.89 -21.27
C GLY A 68 -7.67 3.01 -20.68
N ASP A 69 -7.60 4.15 -21.38
CA ASP A 69 -6.74 5.30 -21.01
C ASP A 69 -6.99 5.82 -19.58
N ARG A 70 -8.22 5.65 -19.08
CA ARG A 70 -8.68 6.12 -17.77
C ARG A 70 -8.83 5.02 -16.71
N GLN A 71 -8.28 3.83 -16.98
CA GLN A 71 -8.50 2.68 -16.10
C GLN A 71 -7.94 2.89 -14.70
N TRP A 72 -6.80 3.57 -14.56
CA TRP A 72 -6.22 3.88 -13.26
C TRP A 72 -7.11 4.82 -12.43
N GLU A 73 -7.74 5.83 -13.05
CA GLU A 73 -8.68 6.73 -12.38
C GLU A 73 -9.94 5.98 -11.95
N ARG A 74 -10.44 5.08 -12.81
CA ARG A 74 -11.59 4.23 -12.48
C ARG A 74 -11.29 3.33 -11.28
N ASN A 75 -10.12 2.70 -11.25
CA ASN A 75 -9.69 1.87 -10.13
C ASN A 75 -9.58 2.69 -8.84
N LEU A 76 -8.99 3.89 -8.93
CA LEU A 76 -8.87 4.80 -7.80
C LEU A 76 -10.24 5.22 -7.25
N GLN A 77 -11.18 5.57 -8.12
CA GLN A 77 -12.52 5.99 -7.70
C GLN A 77 -13.25 4.84 -6.98
N ILE A 78 -13.21 3.62 -7.53
CA ILE A 78 -13.82 2.44 -6.92
C ILE A 78 -13.22 2.19 -5.52
N MET A 79 -11.90 2.25 -5.39
CA MET A 79 -11.21 2.10 -4.10
C MET A 79 -11.66 3.17 -3.11
N LEU A 80 -11.69 4.45 -3.52
CA LEU A 80 -12.08 5.57 -2.66
C LEU A 80 -13.55 5.50 -2.24
N ASP A 81 -14.45 5.05 -3.11
CA ASP A 81 -15.86 4.83 -2.78
C ASP A 81 -16.01 3.70 -1.76
N GLY A 82 -15.23 2.62 -1.91
CA GLY A 82 -15.16 1.54 -0.92
C GLY A 82 -14.65 1.99 0.45
N LEU A 83 -13.68 2.91 0.49
CA LEU A 83 -13.19 3.51 1.74
C LEU A 83 -14.20 4.44 2.42
N ARG A 84 -15.14 5.01 1.65
CA ARG A 84 -16.19 5.93 2.11
C ARG A 84 -17.54 5.26 2.36
N THR A 85 -17.66 3.96 2.13
CA THR A 85 -18.94 3.27 2.20
C THR A 85 -19.61 3.47 3.57
N PRO A 86 -20.89 3.88 3.62
CA PRO A 86 -21.57 4.11 4.89
C PRO A 86 -21.90 2.82 5.65
N VAL A 87 -21.97 1.68 4.94
CA VAL A 87 -22.27 0.36 5.53
C VAL A 87 -21.19 -0.63 5.08
N PRO A 88 -20.00 -0.60 5.71
CA PRO A 88 -18.94 -1.52 5.38
C PRO A 88 -19.21 -2.94 5.89
N ALA A 89 -18.83 -3.95 5.10
CA ALA A 89 -18.64 -5.30 5.63
C ALA A 89 -17.34 -5.34 6.47
N PRO A 90 -17.29 -6.12 7.56
CA PRO A 90 -16.07 -6.26 8.38
C PRO A 90 -14.87 -6.74 7.54
N LEU A 91 -13.69 -6.21 7.84
CA LEU A 91 -12.45 -6.68 7.23
C LEU A 91 -11.98 -7.99 7.91
N PRO A 92 -11.44 -8.95 7.14
CA PRO A 92 -10.90 -10.18 7.71
C PRO A 92 -9.49 -9.98 8.28
N GLY A 93 -9.20 -10.67 9.38
CA GLY A 93 -7.85 -10.74 9.95
C GLY A 93 -7.38 -9.45 10.63
N GLU A 94 -6.10 -9.42 10.96
CA GLU A 94 -5.44 -8.26 11.55
C GLU A 94 -4.74 -7.42 10.46
N PRO A 95 -4.64 -6.09 10.65
CA PRO A 95 -3.93 -5.23 9.71
C PRO A 95 -2.44 -5.60 9.56
N PRO A 96 -1.83 -5.31 8.38
CA PRO A 96 -0.41 -5.55 8.17
C PRO A 96 0.46 -4.77 9.16
N LEU A 97 1.48 -5.43 9.70
CA LEU A 97 2.49 -4.78 10.52
C LEU A 97 3.60 -4.20 9.65
N LEU A 98 4.02 -2.98 9.97
CA LEU A 98 5.21 -2.40 9.34
C LEU A 98 6.46 -3.11 9.87
N GLY A 99 7.11 -3.91 9.02
CA GLY A 99 8.36 -4.60 9.36
C GLY A 99 9.52 -3.64 9.66
N ALA A 100 10.44 -4.05 10.54
CA ALA A 100 11.68 -3.30 10.78
C ALA A 100 12.49 -3.17 9.48
N PRO A 101 13.15 -2.02 9.22
CA PRO A 101 13.98 -1.87 8.03
C PRO A 101 15.08 -2.94 8.01
N GLY A 102 15.09 -3.76 6.96
CA GLY A 102 16.08 -4.85 6.76
C GLY A 102 15.66 -6.23 7.28
N ALA A 103 14.53 -6.36 7.98
CA ALA A 103 13.99 -7.67 8.31
C ALA A 103 13.30 -8.26 7.06
N ALA A 104 13.90 -9.27 6.44
CA ALA A 104 13.20 -10.08 5.46
C ALA A 104 11.89 -10.60 6.07
N PRO A 105 10.77 -10.65 5.33
CA PRO A 105 9.55 -11.26 5.83
C PRO A 105 9.88 -12.69 6.27
N SER A 106 9.70 -12.98 7.56
CA SER A 106 9.83 -14.35 8.07
C SER A 106 8.76 -15.18 7.37
N GLU A 107 9.16 -16.12 6.52
CA GLU A 107 8.22 -17.09 5.95
C GLU A 107 7.47 -17.75 7.11
N PRO A 108 6.12 -17.80 7.08
CA PRO A 108 5.39 -18.56 8.08
C PRO A 108 5.85 -20.01 7.97
N ALA A 109 6.35 -20.55 9.08
CA ALA A 109 6.75 -21.94 9.16
C ALA A 109 5.62 -22.81 8.61
N ALA A 110 5.93 -23.58 7.56
CA ALA A 110 5.02 -24.54 6.99
C ALA A 110 4.46 -25.41 8.13
N GLN A 111 3.15 -25.28 8.36
CA GLN A 111 2.44 -26.13 9.31
C GLN A 111 2.36 -27.52 8.67
N THR A 112 3.21 -28.42 9.16
CA THR A 112 3.22 -29.86 8.89
C THR A 112 1.97 -30.52 9.47
#